data_AF-A0A7Y5EGZ0-F1
#
_entry.id   AF-A0A7Y5EGZ0-F1
#
_cell.length_a   1.000
_cell.length_b   1.000
_cell.length_c   1.000
_cell.angle_alpha   90.00
_cell.angle_beta   90.00
_cell.angle_gamma   90.00
#
_symmetry.space_group_name_H-M   'P 1'
#
loop_
_entity.id
_entity.type
_entity.pdbx_description
1 polymer ?
#
loop_
_entity_poly.entity_id
_entity_poly.type
_entity_poly.pdbx_seq_one_letter_code
_entity_poly.pdbx_strand_id
1 'polypeptide(L)'
;MFKVLSVVALMLSLSACSVRLGQFTAASTNNVRGLDYSIENSTSAKTEGETCIHTVIFFPFGDHGDRIQRAMDNAIKNGRDSGIDGDLLVNVRIDMNKWYIPLIYGQDCMVVQGDLVHLVK
;
A
#
# COMPACT_ATOMS: atom_id res chain seq x y z
N MET A 1 13.69 -17.89 -36.49
CA MET A 1 13.36 -18.75 -35.32
C MET A 1 13.93 -18.19 -34.00
N PHE A 2 15.24 -17.96 -33.87
CA PHE A 2 15.88 -17.43 -32.65
C PHE A 2 15.30 -16.11 -32.11
N LYS A 3 14.94 -15.15 -32.98
CA LYS A 3 14.32 -13.87 -32.56
C LYS A 3 12.97 -14.06 -31.86
N VAL A 4 12.14 -14.98 -32.35
CA VAL A 4 10.83 -15.27 -31.77
C VAL A 4 10.99 -15.98 -30.42
N LEU A 5 11.94 -16.92 -30.33
CA LEU A 5 12.25 -17.63 -29.08
C LEU A 5 12.77 -16.68 -27.99
N SER A 6 13.60 -15.69 -28.35
CA SER A 6 14.12 -14.69 -27.42
C SER A 6 13.04 -13.75 -26.88
N VAL A 7 12.05 -13.38 -27.70
CA VAL A 7 10.94 -12.53 -27.27
C VAL A 7 9.99 -13.29 -26.35
N VAL A 8 9.71 -14.55 -26.64
CA VAL A 8 8.89 -15.42 -25.78
C VAL A 8 9.57 -15.67 -24.43
N ALA A 9 10.89 -15.91 -24.42
CA ALA A 9 11.66 -16.06 -23.19
C ALA A 9 11.65 -14.77 -22.32
N LEU A 10 11.74 -13.60 -22.95
CA LEU A 10 11.67 -12.32 -22.25
C LEU A 10 10.26 -12.07 -21.67
N MET A 11 9.20 -12.40 -22.41
CA MET A 11 7.83 -12.26 -21.91
C MET A 11 7.53 -13.19 -20.73
N LEU A 12 8.07 -14.42 -20.73
CA LEU A 12 7.96 -15.37 -19.61
C LEU A 12 8.72 -14.91 -18.36
N SER A 13 9.70 -14.03 -18.52
CA SER A 13 10.54 -13.53 -17.42
C SER A 13 9.92 -12.35 -16.65
N LEU A 14 8.86 -11.74 -17.21
CA LEU A 14 8.09 -10.69 -16.55
C LEU A 14 7.20 -11.33 -15.49
N SER A 15 7.63 -11.27 -14.23
CA SER A 15 6.82 -11.73 -13.10
C SER A 15 6.23 -10.52 -12.38
N ALA A 16 4.90 -10.50 -12.28
CA ALA A 16 4.15 -9.59 -11.43
C ALA A 16 3.31 -10.46 -10.48
N CYS A 17 3.47 -10.22 -9.17
CA CYS A 17 2.77 -10.92 -8.12
C CYS A 17 2.12 -9.89 -7.20
N SER A 18 0.82 -10.03 -6.98
CA SER A 18 0.07 -9.25 -5.99
C SER A 18 -0.52 -10.21 -4.98
N VAL A 19 -0.24 -9.99 -3.69
CA VAL A 19 -0.68 -10.84 -2.60
C VAL A 19 -1.39 -9.98 -1.56
N ARG A 20 -2.55 -10.44 -1.10
CA ARG A 20 -3.23 -9.80 0.03
C ARG A 20 -2.67 -10.32 1.33
N LEU A 21 -2.13 -9.41 2.15
CA LEU A 21 -1.55 -9.76 3.44
C LEU A 21 -2.61 -9.83 4.54
N GLY A 22 -3.64 -8.99 4.47
CA GLY A 22 -4.69 -8.97 5.47
C GLY A 22 -5.81 -7.99 5.19
N GLN A 23 -6.89 -8.16 5.95
CA GLN A 23 -8.03 -7.24 6.01
C GLN A 23 -8.41 -7.05 7.47
N PHE A 24 -8.61 -5.80 7.87
CA PHE A 24 -8.91 -5.43 9.25
C PHE A 24 -10.12 -4.50 9.28
N THR A 25 -11.00 -4.69 10.26
CA THR A 25 -12.14 -3.79 10.45
C THR A 25 -11.68 -2.37 10.79
N ALA A 26 -10.64 -2.26 11.62
CA ALA A 26 -10.05 -0.99 12.03
C ALA A 26 -8.53 -1.17 12.25
N ALA A 27 -7.73 -0.21 11.80
CA ALA A 27 -6.29 -0.16 12.07
C ALA A 27 -5.81 1.29 12.17
N SER A 28 -4.87 1.55 13.08
CA SER A 28 -4.16 2.82 13.20
C SER A 28 -2.74 2.58 13.71
N THR A 29 -1.82 3.40 13.24
CA THR A 29 -0.44 3.52 13.75
C THR A 29 -0.34 4.54 14.88
N ASN A 30 -1.41 5.31 15.12
CA ASN A 30 -1.49 6.32 16.15
C ASN A 30 -2.26 5.80 17.37
N ASN A 31 -2.08 6.45 18.51
CA ASN A 31 -2.82 6.09 19.72
C ASN A 31 -4.30 6.49 19.58
N VAL A 32 -5.21 5.54 19.73
CA VAL A 32 -6.66 5.74 19.63
C VAL A 32 -7.30 5.62 21.01
N ARG A 33 -8.04 6.66 21.43
CA ARG A 33 -8.82 6.68 22.68
C ARG A 33 -10.29 6.85 22.35
N GLY A 34 -11.17 6.08 23.00
CA GLY A 34 -12.62 6.18 22.79
C GLY A 34 -12.99 5.78 21.36
N LEU A 35 -12.86 4.49 21.03
CA LEU A 35 -13.12 3.97 19.68
C LEU A 35 -14.64 3.88 19.43
N ASP A 36 -15.25 5.06 19.29
CA ASP A 36 -16.62 5.26 18.82
C ASP A 36 -16.53 6.06 17.51
N TYR A 37 -16.94 5.42 16.41
CA TYR A 37 -16.88 6.00 15.07
C TYR A 37 -18.20 5.71 14.36
N SER A 38 -18.76 6.74 13.72
CA SER A 38 -19.96 6.61 12.90
C SER A 38 -19.58 6.52 11.43
N ILE A 39 -19.92 5.40 10.79
CA ILE A 39 -19.82 5.25 9.32
C ILE A 39 -20.96 5.99 8.61
N GLU A 40 -22.05 6.32 9.32
CA GLU A 40 -23.26 6.91 8.73
C GLU A 40 -23.10 8.40 8.37
N ASN A 41 -22.20 9.13 9.04
CA ASN A 41 -21.98 10.56 8.80
C ASN A 41 -20.76 10.80 7.90
N SER A 42 -20.92 10.53 6.59
CA SER A 42 -20.25 11.20 5.45
C SER A 42 -18.73 11.48 5.49
N THR A 43 -17.98 10.89 6.41
CA THR A 43 -16.55 11.16 6.58
C THR A 43 -15.73 9.90 6.42
N SER A 44 -16.20 8.98 5.57
CA SER A 44 -15.39 7.91 5.01
C SER A 44 -14.94 8.37 3.63
N ALA A 45 -13.65 8.65 3.47
CA ALA A 45 -13.07 8.59 2.15
C ALA A 45 -12.05 7.48 2.08
N LYS A 46 -12.05 6.83 0.92
CA LYS A 46 -11.02 5.87 0.58
C LYS A 46 -9.71 6.60 0.46
N THR A 47 -8.80 6.25 1.33
CA THR A 47 -7.43 6.70 1.33
C THR A 47 -6.52 5.52 1.02
N GLU A 48 -5.41 5.82 0.39
CA GLU A 48 -4.39 4.85 0.04
C GLU A 48 -3.03 5.43 0.36
N GLY A 49 -2.16 4.59 0.89
CA GLY A 49 -0.76 4.91 1.13
C GLY A 49 0.11 3.72 0.77
N GLU A 50 1.26 4.00 0.19
CA GLU A 50 2.20 2.96 -0.23
C GLU A 50 3.62 3.25 0.26
N THR A 51 4.41 2.18 0.38
CA THR A 51 5.86 2.28 0.48
C THR A 51 6.54 1.21 -0.36
N CYS A 52 7.41 1.68 -1.24
CA CYS A 52 8.03 0.85 -2.26
C CYS A 52 9.55 0.75 -2.05
N ILE A 53 10.06 -0.46 -2.25
CA ILE A 53 11.46 -0.73 -2.49
C ILE A 53 11.62 -0.86 -3.99
N HIS A 54 12.55 -0.08 -4.55
CA HIS A 54 12.87 -0.06 -5.96
C HIS A 54 14.17 -0.82 -6.18
N THR A 55 14.18 -1.81 -7.06
CA THR A 55 15.40 -2.54 -7.41
C THR A 55 15.87 -2.09 -8.77
N VAL A 56 17.05 -1.47 -8.86
CA VAL A 56 17.68 -1.11 -10.14
C VAL A 56 18.78 -2.12 -10.43
N ILE A 57 18.60 -2.90 -11.50
CA ILE A 57 19.46 -4.04 -11.88
C ILE A 57 19.53 -5.11 -10.77
N PHE A 58 20.33 -4.90 -9.73
CA PHE A 58 20.48 -5.78 -8.56
C PHE A 58 20.45 -5.06 -7.22
N PHE A 59 20.47 -3.74 -7.21
CA PHE A 59 20.58 -2.95 -5.99
C PHE A 59 19.19 -2.49 -5.54
N PRO A 60 18.71 -2.93 -4.36
CA PRO A 60 17.48 -2.41 -3.78
C PRO A 60 17.73 -1.02 -3.16
N PHE A 61 16.81 -0.11 -3.43
CA PHE A 61 16.76 1.25 -2.92
C PHE A 61 15.40 1.48 -2.24
N GLY A 62 15.43 2.00 -1.02
CA GLY A 62 14.23 2.28 -0.26
C GLY A 62 14.40 1.90 1.21
N ASP A 63 13.37 2.18 1.99
CA ASP A 63 13.35 1.85 3.40
C ASP A 63 12.74 0.46 3.60
N HIS A 64 13.52 -0.43 4.22
CA HIS A 64 13.17 -1.82 4.46
C HIS A 64 12.45 -2.08 5.79
N GLY A 65 12.58 -1.19 6.78
CA GLY A 65 11.91 -1.34 8.09
C GLY A 65 10.44 -0.95 8.00
N ASP A 66 9.59 -1.32 8.95
CA ASP A 66 8.26 -0.71 9.23
C ASP A 66 7.38 -0.34 8.03
N ARG A 67 7.43 -1.13 6.95
CA ARG A 67 6.84 -0.77 5.65
C ARG A 67 5.32 -0.66 5.72
N ILE A 68 4.67 -1.57 6.43
CA ILE A 68 3.22 -1.53 6.61
C ILE A 68 2.81 -0.30 7.43
N GLN A 69 3.58 0.01 8.49
CA GLN A 69 3.33 1.18 9.33
C GLN A 69 3.45 2.47 8.50
N ARG A 70 4.53 2.64 7.73
CA ARG A 70 4.69 3.82 6.87
C ARG A 70 3.64 3.91 5.76
N ALA A 71 3.24 2.79 5.16
CA ALA A 71 2.15 2.77 4.19
C ALA A 71 0.83 3.22 4.84
N MET A 72 0.56 2.81 6.08
CA MET A 72 -0.60 3.24 6.85
C MET A 72 -0.53 4.72 7.25
N ASP A 73 0.63 5.20 7.70
CA ASP A 73 0.88 6.62 7.97
C ASP A 73 0.67 7.47 6.72
N ASN A 74 1.16 7.01 5.56
CA ASN A 74 0.95 7.65 4.27
C ASN A 74 -0.54 7.66 3.89
N ALA A 75 -1.29 6.60 4.14
CA ALA A 75 -2.73 6.56 3.85
C ALA A 75 -3.49 7.61 4.67
N ILE A 76 -3.24 7.67 5.98
CA ILE A 76 -3.84 8.67 6.88
C ILE A 76 -3.44 10.08 6.44
N LYS A 77 -2.14 10.31 6.17
CA LYS A 77 -1.64 11.61 5.72
C LYS A 77 -2.28 12.04 4.39
N ASN A 78 -2.35 11.16 3.40
CA ASN A 78 -2.97 11.45 2.10
C ASN A 78 -4.45 11.82 2.24
N GLY A 79 -5.17 11.18 3.17
CA GLY A 79 -6.53 11.58 3.51
C GLY A 79 -6.61 12.99 4.07
N ARG A 80 -5.74 13.33 5.04
CA ARG A 80 -5.65 14.67 5.63
C ARG A 80 -5.29 15.75 4.61
N ASP A 81 -4.32 15.46 3.74
CA ASP A 81 -3.91 16.36 2.67
C ASP A 81 -5.05 16.58 1.65
N SER A 82 -6.00 15.64 1.56
CA SER A 82 -7.22 15.77 0.75
C SER A 82 -8.36 16.53 1.47
N GLY A 83 -8.09 17.11 2.64
CA GLY A 83 -9.05 17.91 3.42
C GLY A 83 -9.93 17.10 4.37
N ILE A 84 -9.60 15.84 4.60
CA ILE A 84 -10.35 14.93 5.45
C ILE A 84 -9.62 14.81 6.77
N ASP A 85 -10.16 15.43 7.80
CA ASP A 85 -9.63 15.25 9.12
C ASP A 85 -10.00 13.81 9.60
N GLY A 86 -9.18 13.18 10.43
CA GLY A 86 -9.32 11.75 10.71
C GLY A 86 -8.05 11.10 11.21
N ASP A 87 -8.22 10.12 12.09
CA ASP A 87 -7.13 9.49 12.86
C ASP A 87 -7.16 7.95 12.80
N LEU A 88 -8.22 7.37 12.22
CA LEU A 88 -8.46 5.94 12.19
C LEU A 88 -8.80 5.49 10.78
N LEU A 89 -8.16 4.42 10.29
CA LEU A 89 -8.62 3.75 9.08
C LEU A 89 -9.55 2.60 9.46
N VAL A 90 -10.67 2.48 8.75
CA VAL A 90 -11.60 1.35 8.84
C VAL A 90 -11.70 0.64 7.50
N ASN A 91 -12.21 -0.59 7.49
CA ASN A 91 -12.25 -1.44 6.28
C ASN A 91 -10.87 -1.56 5.61
N VAL A 92 -9.83 -1.70 6.44
CA VAL A 92 -8.44 -1.64 6.01
C VAL A 92 -8.06 -2.89 5.24
N ARG A 93 -7.39 -2.70 4.11
CA ARG A 93 -6.79 -3.74 3.29
C ARG A 93 -5.31 -3.48 3.14
N ILE A 94 -4.51 -4.53 3.30
CA ILE A 94 -3.07 -4.49 3.12
C ILE A 94 -2.70 -5.46 2.01
N ASP A 95 -2.12 -4.93 0.95
CA ASP A 95 -1.66 -5.69 -0.21
C ASP A 95 -0.15 -5.49 -0.41
N MET A 96 0.51 -6.53 -0.91
CA MET A 96 1.90 -6.48 -1.36
C MET A 96 1.93 -6.66 -2.87
N ASN A 97 2.45 -5.67 -3.58
CA ASN A 97 2.57 -5.68 -5.04
C ASN A 97 4.05 -5.74 -5.42
N LYS A 98 4.44 -6.79 -6.13
CA LYS A 98 5.82 -6.98 -6.56
C LYS A 98 5.88 -7.25 -8.05
N TRP A 99 6.73 -6.54 -8.75
CA TRP A 99 7.05 -6.83 -10.15
C TRP A 99 8.52 -6.62 -10.42
N TYR A 100 9.05 -7.36 -11.39
CA TYR A 100 10.45 -7.24 -11.76
C TYR A 100 10.64 -7.51 -13.24
N ILE A 101 11.31 -6.58 -13.91
CA ILE A 101 11.88 -6.77 -15.25
C ILE A 101 13.36 -7.12 -15.04
N PRO A 102 13.77 -8.37 -15.36
CA PRO A 102 15.14 -8.81 -15.14
C PRO A 102 16.17 -7.84 -15.72
N LEU A 103 17.17 -7.49 -14.91
CA LEU A 103 18.31 -6.62 -15.27
C LEU A 103 17.96 -5.16 -15.59
N ILE A 104 16.70 -4.73 -15.43
CA ILE A 104 16.29 -3.36 -15.69
C ILE A 104 15.83 -2.71 -14.39
N TYR A 105 14.67 -3.14 -13.90
CA TYR A 105 14.01 -2.49 -12.79
C TYR A 105 12.96 -3.40 -12.17
N GLY A 106 12.80 -3.32 -10.85
CA GLY A 106 11.71 -3.93 -10.13
C GLY A 106 11.20 -3.03 -9.02
N GLN A 107 10.04 -3.41 -8.53
CA GLN A 107 9.38 -2.72 -7.44
C GLN A 107 8.71 -3.76 -6.55
N ASP A 108 8.80 -3.52 -5.26
CA ASP A 108 8.10 -4.25 -4.21
C ASP A 108 7.43 -3.19 -3.35
N CYS A 109 6.10 -3.12 -3.35
CA CYS A 109 5.32 -2.14 -2.61
C CYS A 109 4.44 -2.80 -1.57
N MET A 110 4.38 -2.22 -0.39
CA MET A 110 3.30 -2.43 0.57
C MET A 110 2.28 -1.33 0.36
N VAL A 111 1.02 -1.70 0.13
CA VAL A 111 -0.08 -0.78 -0.12
C VAL A 111 -1.11 -0.99 0.98
N VAL A 112 -1.50 0.09 1.65
CA VAL A 112 -2.55 0.12 2.66
C VAL A 112 -3.68 0.99 2.14
N GLN A 113 -4.86 0.40 2.05
CA GLN A 113 -6.10 1.07 1.66
C GLN A 113 -7.09 1.01 2.82
N GLY A 114 -7.88 2.06 3.00
CA GLY A 114 -8.94 2.06 4.00
C GLY A 114 -9.77 3.32 3.95
N ASP A 115 -10.90 3.29 4.64
CA ASP A 115 -11.74 4.47 4.82
C ASP A 115 -11.20 5.25 6.02
N LEU A 116 -10.71 6.47 5.80
CA LEU A 116 -10.29 7.34 6.90
C LEU A 116 -11.54 7.89 7.60
N VAL A 117 -11.61 7.76 8.93
CA VAL A 117 -12.70 8.26 9.76
C VAL A 117 -12.18 9.09 10.94
N HIS A 118 -13.01 10.02 11.39
CA HIS A 118 -12.79 10.73 12.65
C HIS A 118 -13.36 9.96 13.84
N LEU A 119 -12.72 10.13 14.99
CA LEU A 119 -13.23 9.67 16.27
C LEU A 119 -14.22 10.71 16.82
N VAL A 120 -15.39 10.26 17.25
CA VAL A 120 -16.34 11.11 17.96
C VAL A 120 -15.79 11.33 19.38
N LYS A 121 -15.74 12.58 19.84
CA LYS A 121 -15.34 12.91 21.22
C LYS A 121 -16.42 12.61 22.24
#